data_AF-A0A1H5SQ98-F1
#
_entry.id   AF-A0A1H5SQ98-F1
#
_cell.length_a   1.000
_cell.length_b   1.000
_cell.length_c   1.000
_cell.angle_alpha   90.00
_cell.angle_beta   90.00
_cell.angle_gamma   90.00
#
_symmetry.space_group_name_H-M   'P 1'
#
loop_
_entity.id
_entity.type
_entity.pdbx_description
1 polymer ?
#
loop_
_entity_poly.entity_id
_entity_poly.type
_entity_poly.pdbx_seq_one_letter_code
_entity_poly.pdbx_strand_id
1 'polypeptide(L)'
;MLKKLYDKGHLIGPHSDRHLLYAPWEDRDSLLVTKAEFRQDLQDNLLKLSKIGIADVKEFIAPYEWYNQTIADWTSELGLTLYNFTPGLRTPADYTYPQMGKKYLSSEAIIRQLLDFEERNSLNGHIVLIHLGTDPRRTDKLFNQLERLIDLLKNKNYKFVPLNEF
;
A
#
# COMPACT_ATOMS: atom_id res chain seq x y z
N MET A 1 17.65 1.58 -4.29
CA MET A 1 16.69 2.31 -3.43
C MET A 1 16.21 1.44 -2.28
N LEU A 2 15.55 0.30 -2.55
CA LEU A 2 14.98 -0.59 -1.53
C LEU A 2 15.95 -0.98 -0.40
N LYS A 3 17.17 -1.44 -0.73
CA LYS A 3 18.18 -1.77 0.29
C LYS A 3 18.50 -0.59 1.22
N LYS A 4 18.59 0.63 0.70
CA LYS A 4 18.81 1.84 1.52
C LYS A 4 17.63 2.14 2.45
N LEU A 5 16.40 1.81 2.07
CA LEU A 5 15.22 1.97 2.93
C LEU A 5 15.22 0.91 4.04
N TYR A 6 15.51 -0.33 3.67
CA TYR A 6 15.65 -1.43 4.63
C TYR A 6 16.75 -1.15 5.66
N ASP A 7 17.93 -0.70 5.23
CA ASP A 7 19.05 -0.37 6.12
C ASP A 7 18.75 0.81 7.05
N LYS A 8 17.74 1.63 6.74
CA LYS A 8 17.22 2.70 7.59
C LYS A 8 16.09 2.25 8.53
N GLY A 9 15.77 0.95 8.56
CA GLY A 9 14.75 0.37 9.42
C GLY A 9 13.32 0.46 8.86
N HIS A 10 13.13 0.79 7.57
CA HIS A 10 11.81 0.71 6.96
C HIS A 10 11.46 -0.74 6.65
N LEU A 11 10.21 -1.14 6.92
CA LEU A 11 9.68 -2.42 6.48
C LEU A 11 9.56 -2.45 4.94
N ILE A 12 9.98 -3.56 4.35
CA ILE A 12 9.90 -3.81 2.92
C ILE A 12 9.19 -5.15 2.71
N GLY A 13 8.05 -5.12 2.02
CA GLY A 13 7.21 -6.28 1.77
C GLY A 13 6.89 -6.45 0.28
N PRO A 14 6.47 -7.65 -0.15
CA PRO A 14 5.97 -7.87 -1.50
C PRO A 14 4.64 -7.14 -1.75
N HIS A 15 4.38 -6.90 -3.03
CA HIS A 15 3.10 -6.42 -3.55
C HIS A 15 2.85 -7.08 -4.91
N SER A 16 3.00 -8.41 -4.98
CA SER A 16 3.10 -9.22 -6.22
C SER A 16 4.37 -8.93 -7.02
N ASP A 17 4.86 -9.91 -7.78
CA ASP A 17 5.97 -9.69 -8.72
C ASP A 17 5.49 -9.00 -10.00
N ARG A 18 4.35 -9.44 -10.52
CA ARG A 18 3.76 -8.95 -11.77
C ARG A 18 2.54 -8.04 -11.57
N HIS A 19 2.25 -7.66 -10.32
CA HIS A 19 1.10 -6.83 -9.96
C HIS A 19 -0.24 -7.43 -10.42
N LEU A 20 -0.42 -8.73 -10.16
CA LEU A 20 -1.58 -9.51 -10.62
C LEU A 20 -2.86 -9.10 -9.88
N LEU A 21 -3.98 -8.98 -10.61
CA LEU A 21 -5.31 -8.93 -10.01
C LEU A 21 -5.76 -10.36 -9.64
N TYR A 22 -6.04 -10.61 -8.37
CA TYR A 22 -6.33 -11.96 -7.90
C TYR A 22 -7.80 -12.37 -7.93
N ALA A 23 -8.69 -11.42 -7.69
CA ALA A 23 -10.14 -11.61 -7.71
C ALA A 23 -10.77 -10.58 -8.67
N PRO A 24 -11.81 -10.95 -9.44
CA PRO A 24 -12.47 -10.00 -10.32
C PRO A 24 -13.20 -8.91 -9.51
N TRP A 25 -13.49 -7.78 -10.17
CA TRP A 25 -14.17 -6.64 -9.55
C TRP A 25 -15.66 -6.90 -9.35
N GLU A 26 -16.24 -7.69 -10.25
CA GLU A 26 -17.67 -7.99 -10.33
C GLU A 26 -18.10 -9.09 -9.36
N ASP A 27 -17.18 -10.01 -9.03
CA ASP A 27 -17.42 -11.13 -8.12
C ASP A 27 -16.16 -11.43 -7.30
N ARG A 28 -16.09 -10.84 -6.11
CA ARG A 28 -14.90 -10.95 -5.25
C ARG A 28 -14.64 -12.38 -4.78
N ASP A 29 -15.66 -13.23 -4.70
CA ASP A 29 -15.50 -14.60 -4.20
C ASP A 29 -14.87 -15.54 -5.25
N SER A 30 -14.81 -15.10 -6.51
CA SER A 30 -14.12 -15.78 -7.59
C SER A 30 -12.61 -15.49 -7.63
N LEU A 31 -11.86 -16.31 -8.38
CA LEU A 31 -10.42 -16.18 -8.57
C LEU A 31 -10.06 -16.01 -10.05
N LEU A 32 -9.11 -15.12 -10.32
CA LEU A 32 -8.49 -14.91 -11.64
C LEU A 32 -7.15 -15.65 -11.77
N VAL A 33 -6.63 -16.18 -10.66
CA VAL A 33 -5.36 -16.89 -10.61
C VAL A 33 -5.52 -18.24 -9.92
N THR A 34 -4.70 -19.19 -10.33
CA THR A 34 -4.54 -20.45 -9.60
C THR A 34 -3.63 -20.27 -8.38
N LYS A 35 -3.71 -21.21 -7.44
CA LYS A 35 -2.80 -21.25 -6.27
C LYS A 35 -1.33 -21.30 -6.68
N ALA A 36 -1.02 -22.05 -7.73
CA ALA A 36 0.34 -22.18 -8.23
C ALA A 36 0.87 -20.85 -8.79
N GLU A 37 0.05 -20.12 -9.56
CA GLU A 37 0.42 -18.81 -10.10
C GLU A 37 0.61 -17.76 -9.00
N PHE A 38 -0.30 -17.71 -8.02
CA PHE A 38 -0.17 -16.82 -6.87
C PHE A 38 1.12 -17.08 -6.09
N ARG A 39 1.39 -18.36 -5.75
CA ARG A 39 2.58 -18.74 -4.99
C ARG A 39 3.87 -18.43 -5.74
N GLN A 40 3.92 -18.76 -7.03
CA GLN A 40 5.10 -18.51 -7.85
C GLN A 40 5.38 -17.00 -7.96
N ASP A 41 4.35 -16.20 -8.24
CA ASP A 41 4.47 -14.75 -8.33
C ASP A 41 5.00 -14.14 -7.02
N LEU A 42 4.48 -14.58 -5.87
CA LEU A 42 4.94 -14.06 -4.58
C LEU A 42 6.38 -14.52 -4.25
N GLN A 43 6.72 -15.77 -4.57
CA GLN A 43 8.08 -16.31 -4.38
C GLN A 43 9.10 -15.60 -5.26
N ASP A 44 8.75 -15.25 -6.50
CA ASP A 44 9.63 -14.50 -7.40
C ASP A 44 9.92 -13.09 -6.86
N ASN A 45 8.93 -12.42 -6.29
CA ASN A 45 9.12 -11.12 -5.62
C ASN A 45 10.06 -11.26 -4.41
N LEU A 46 9.78 -12.22 -3.52
CA LEU A 46 10.60 -12.49 -2.33
C LEU A 46 12.04 -12.85 -2.70
N LEU A 47 12.25 -13.61 -3.77
CA LEU A 47 13.58 -13.94 -4.28
C LEU A 47 14.34 -12.69 -4.74
N LYS A 48 13.68 -11.73 -5.40
CA LYS A 48 14.29 -10.46 -5.80
C LYS A 48 14.69 -9.61 -4.58
N LEU A 49 13.87 -9.60 -3.52
CA LEU A 49 14.21 -8.94 -2.24
C LEU A 49 15.40 -9.62 -1.56
N SER A 50 15.42 -10.95 -1.50
CA SER A 50 16.51 -11.73 -0.91
C SER A 50 17.84 -11.47 -1.63
N LYS A 51 17.84 -11.41 -2.97
CA LYS A 51 19.04 -11.10 -3.78
C LYS A 51 19.67 -9.74 -3.47
N ILE A 52 18.92 -8.78 -2.92
CA ILE A 52 19.43 -7.46 -2.52
C ILE A 52 19.68 -7.36 -1.00
N GLY A 53 19.67 -8.47 -0.28
CA GLY A 53 19.94 -8.53 1.15
C GLY A 53 18.79 -8.03 2.02
N ILE A 54 17.55 -8.23 1.56
CA ILE A 54 16.33 -8.03 2.34
C ILE A 54 15.73 -9.41 2.60
N ALA A 55 15.81 -9.86 3.86
CA ALA A 55 15.30 -11.14 4.33
C ALA A 55 14.23 -10.93 5.41
N ASP A 56 13.63 -12.03 5.89
CA ASP A 56 12.65 -12.04 6.97
C ASP A 56 11.41 -11.17 6.73
N VAL A 57 10.99 -11.08 5.46
CA VAL A 57 9.80 -10.35 5.04
C VAL A 57 8.55 -11.09 5.49
N LYS A 58 7.68 -10.41 6.24
CA LYS A 58 6.46 -11.02 6.80
C LYS A 58 5.18 -10.37 6.31
N GLU A 59 5.22 -9.09 5.94
CA GLU A 59 4.04 -8.31 5.62
C GLU A 59 3.79 -8.28 4.10
N PHE A 60 2.57 -8.59 3.70
CA PHE A 60 2.12 -8.57 2.31
C PHE A 60 0.85 -7.73 2.18
N ILE A 61 0.79 -6.90 1.15
CA ILE A 61 -0.43 -6.23 0.71
C ILE A 61 -0.72 -6.65 -0.72
N ALA A 62 -1.95 -7.11 -0.98
CA ALA A 62 -2.34 -7.57 -2.31
C ALA A 62 -2.41 -6.39 -3.31
N PRO A 63 -2.01 -6.57 -4.58
CA PRO A 63 -2.22 -5.59 -5.64
C PRO A 63 -3.66 -5.07 -5.68
N TYR A 64 -3.79 -3.79 -5.97
CA TYR A 64 -5.07 -3.08 -6.01
C TYR A 64 -5.84 -3.14 -4.68
N GLU A 65 -5.17 -3.56 -3.60
CA GLU A 65 -5.75 -3.70 -2.27
C GLU A 65 -6.99 -4.61 -2.26
N TRP A 66 -7.03 -5.54 -3.22
CA TRP A 66 -8.21 -6.35 -3.56
C TRP A 66 -7.87 -7.84 -3.52
N TYR A 67 -8.57 -8.56 -2.65
CA TYR A 67 -8.36 -9.99 -2.41
C TYR A 67 -9.59 -10.61 -1.74
N ASN A 68 -9.69 -11.94 -1.71
CA ASN A 68 -10.73 -12.68 -1.00
C ASN A 68 -10.14 -13.62 0.07
N GLN A 69 -11.00 -14.38 0.75
CA GLN A 69 -10.59 -15.29 1.82
C GLN A 69 -9.55 -16.31 1.32
N THR A 70 -9.73 -16.85 0.11
CA THR A 70 -8.80 -17.83 -0.45
C THR A 70 -7.38 -17.27 -0.63
N ILE A 71 -7.25 -16.01 -1.05
CA ILE A 71 -5.95 -15.33 -1.13
C ILE A 71 -5.35 -15.08 0.26
N ALA A 72 -6.18 -14.76 1.25
CA ALA A 72 -5.73 -14.63 2.64
C ALA A 72 -5.19 -15.95 3.17
N ASP A 73 -5.89 -17.06 2.92
CA ASP A 73 -5.48 -18.40 3.34
C ASP A 73 -4.15 -18.80 2.68
N TRP A 74 -4.03 -18.60 1.36
CA TRP A 74 -2.79 -18.91 0.64
C TRP A 74 -1.61 -18.03 1.08
N THR A 75 -1.87 -16.77 1.45
CA THR A 75 -0.85 -15.89 2.04
C THR A 75 -0.36 -16.46 3.38
N SER A 76 -1.29 -16.87 4.25
CA SER A 76 -0.95 -17.46 5.55
C SER A 76 -0.16 -18.77 5.41
N GLU A 77 -0.49 -19.60 4.43
CA GLU A 77 0.28 -20.83 4.14
C GLU A 77 1.74 -20.57 3.74
N LEU A 78 2.04 -19.38 3.22
CA LEU A 78 3.40 -18.94 2.90
C LEU A 78 4.11 -18.30 4.10
N GLY A 79 3.48 -18.26 5.27
CA GLY A 79 4.03 -17.64 6.48
C GLY A 79 4.01 -16.11 6.45
N LEU A 80 3.21 -15.51 5.57
CA LEU A 80 3.06 -14.06 5.44
C LEU A 80 1.77 -13.59 6.12
N THR A 81 1.78 -12.34 6.57
CA THR A 81 0.65 -11.60 7.11
C THR A 81 0.08 -10.69 6.03
N LEU A 82 -1.14 -10.99 5.58
CA LEU A 82 -1.88 -10.12 4.67
C LEU A 82 -2.46 -8.93 5.44
N TYR A 83 -2.20 -7.71 4.97
CA TYR A 83 -2.81 -6.50 5.52
C TYR A 83 -3.41 -5.63 4.42
N ASN A 84 -4.18 -4.62 4.83
CA ASN A 84 -4.72 -3.60 3.94
C ASN A 84 -4.66 -2.22 4.61
N PHE A 85 -4.86 -1.14 3.83
CA PHE A 85 -5.00 0.20 4.40
C PHE A 85 -6.32 0.36 5.15
N THR A 86 -6.40 1.36 6.03
CA THR A 86 -7.61 1.65 6.79
C THR A 86 -8.59 2.46 5.93
N PRO A 87 -9.84 2.00 5.73
CA PRO A 87 -10.83 2.73 4.95
C PRO A 87 -11.15 4.12 5.51
N GLY A 88 -11.58 5.05 4.64
CA GLY A 88 -12.05 6.39 5.00
C GLY A 88 -11.17 7.53 4.47
N LEU A 89 -9.88 7.27 4.32
CA LEU A 89 -8.95 8.21 3.68
C LEU A 89 -8.96 8.07 2.16
N ARG A 90 -8.77 9.20 1.46
CA ARG A 90 -8.62 9.23 0.00
C ARG A 90 -7.17 9.30 -0.47
N THR A 91 -6.21 9.01 0.42
CA THR A 91 -4.79 8.91 0.04
C THR A 91 -4.51 7.89 -1.06
N PRO A 92 -5.23 6.74 -1.16
CA PRO A 92 -5.03 5.83 -2.29
C PRO A 92 -5.36 6.45 -3.65
N ALA A 93 -6.14 7.54 -3.73
CA ALA A 93 -6.48 8.19 -5.00
C ALA A 93 -5.29 8.95 -5.62
N ASP A 94 -4.11 8.91 -5.02
CA ASP A 94 -2.91 9.55 -5.54
C ASP A 94 -2.38 8.91 -6.84
N TYR A 95 -2.82 7.70 -7.20
CA TYR A 95 -2.56 7.10 -8.51
C TYR A 95 -3.25 7.85 -9.66
N THR A 96 -4.31 8.61 -9.36
CA THR A 96 -5.11 9.28 -10.38
C THR A 96 -4.38 10.46 -11.01
N TYR A 97 -4.71 10.77 -12.27
CA TYR A 97 -4.11 11.88 -13.02
C TYR A 97 -5.20 12.73 -13.73
N PRO A 98 -4.93 14.00 -14.08
CA PRO A 98 -5.96 14.97 -14.50
C PRO A 98 -6.94 14.48 -15.58
N GLN A 99 -6.45 13.75 -16.58
CA GLN A 99 -7.26 13.26 -17.69
C GLN A 99 -8.25 12.15 -17.29
N MET A 100 -8.21 11.65 -16.06
CA MET A 100 -9.23 10.75 -15.50
C MET A 100 -10.51 11.50 -15.07
N GLY A 101 -10.57 12.82 -15.23
CA GLY A 101 -11.76 13.64 -15.00
C GLY A 101 -12.23 13.58 -13.55
N LYS A 102 -13.50 13.22 -13.33
CA LYS A 102 -14.11 13.20 -11.98
C LYS A 102 -13.43 12.25 -10.99
N LYS A 103 -12.64 11.28 -11.46
CA LYS A 103 -11.87 10.38 -10.61
C LYS A 103 -10.60 11.02 -10.05
N TYR A 104 -10.09 12.07 -10.71
CA TYR A 104 -8.84 12.71 -10.31
C TYR A 104 -8.99 13.50 -9.01
N LEU A 105 -8.03 13.30 -8.11
CA LEU A 105 -7.85 14.12 -6.92
C LEU A 105 -6.42 14.66 -6.86
N SER A 106 -6.30 15.99 -6.81
CA SER A 106 -5.02 16.66 -6.59
C SER A 106 -4.46 16.32 -5.22
N SER A 107 -3.14 16.43 -5.07
CA SER A 107 -2.47 16.17 -3.79
C SER A 107 -2.97 17.09 -2.68
N GLU A 108 -3.28 18.36 -2.98
CA GLU A 108 -3.91 19.25 -1.99
C GLU A 108 -5.32 18.81 -1.60
N ALA A 109 -6.12 18.33 -2.56
CA ALA A 109 -7.46 17.83 -2.25
C ALA A 109 -7.39 16.57 -1.38
N ILE A 110 -6.38 15.72 -1.60
CA ILE A 110 -6.13 14.53 -0.79
C ILE A 110 -5.68 14.92 0.63
N ILE A 111 -4.69 15.82 0.76
CA ILE A 111 -4.19 16.28 2.07
C ILE A 111 -5.31 16.96 2.86
N ARG A 112 -6.09 17.85 2.22
CA ARG A 112 -7.25 18.48 2.86
C ARG A 112 -8.25 17.43 3.33
N GLN A 113 -8.58 16.44 2.51
CA GLN A 113 -9.52 15.39 2.91
C GLN A 113 -9.01 14.58 4.10
N LEU A 114 -7.71 14.28 4.15
CA LEU A 114 -7.09 13.59 5.29
C LEU A 114 -7.23 14.42 6.58
N LEU A 115 -6.93 15.72 6.52
CA LEU A 115 -7.04 16.61 7.69
C LEU A 115 -8.50 16.81 8.13
N ASP A 116 -9.42 17.01 7.18
CA ASP A 116 -10.86 17.13 7.47
C ASP A 116 -11.42 15.83 8.09
N PHE A 117 -10.91 14.66 7.66
CA PHE A 117 -11.27 13.37 8.25
C PHE A 117 -10.70 13.25 9.67
N GLU A 118 -9.44 13.64 9.87
CA GLU A 118 -8.74 13.62 11.16
C GLU A 118 -9.38 14.55 12.21
N GLU A 119 -9.93 15.70 11.81
CA GLU A 119 -10.62 16.59 12.75
C GLU A 119 -11.90 15.97 13.31
N ARG A 120 -12.52 15.06 12.54
CA ARG A 120 -13.79 14.40 12.90
C ARG A 120 -13.58 13.01 13.49
N ASN A 121 -12.41 12.42 13.28
CA ASN A 121 -12.07 11.04 13.63
C ASN A 121 -10.60 10.96 14.02
N SER A 122 -10.21 10.13 14.98
CA SER A 122 -8.78 9.91 15.23
C SER A 122 -8.14 9.10 14.10
N LEU A 123 -6.89 9.44 13.73
CA LEU A 123 -6.05 8.58 12.87
C LEU A 123 -5.27 7.51 13.67
N ASN A 124 -5.52 7.36 14.97
CA ASN A 124 -4.86 6.32 15.76
C ASN A 124 -5.21 4.92 15.19
N GLY A 125 -4.19 4.11 14.91
CA GLY A 125 -4.34 2.81 14.25
C GLY A 125 -4.62 2.86 12.74
N HIS A 126 -4.58 4.02 12.09
CA HIS A 126 -4.75 4.10 10.64
C HIS A 126 -3.49 3.70 9.88
N ILE A 127 -3.68 2.80 8.91
CA ILE A 127 -2.70 2.49 7.87
C ILE A 127 -3.00 3.37 6.66
N VAL A 128 -2.08 4.28 6.32
CA VAL A 128 -2.21 5.23 5.21
C VAL A 128 -1.46 4.71 3.99
N LEU A 129 -2.15 4.58 2.85
CA LEU A 129 -1.55 4.16 1.58
C LEU A 129 -1.24 5.35 0.66
N ILE A 130 -0.01 5.38 0.14
CA ILE A 130 0.51 6.36 -0.83
C ILE A 130 1.41 5.62 -1.81
N HIS A 131 1.35 5.95 -3.10
CA HIS A 131 2.07 5.24 -4.15
C HIS A 131 3.39 5.95 -4.53
N LEU A 132 4.52 5.27 -4.33
CA LEU A 132 5.83 5.69 -4.84
C LEU A 132 5.99 5.26 -6.30
N GLY A 133 5.41 6.03 -7.23
CA GLY A 133 5.50 5.73 -8.66
C GLY A 133 4.19 5.91 -9.43
N THR A 134 3.48 7.01 -9.18
CA THR A 134 2.22 7.29 -9.87
C THR A 134 2.43 7.69 -11.33
N ASP A 135 1.35 7.66 -12.12
CA ASP A 135 1.38 7.95 -13.56
C ASP A 135 2.11 9.27 -13.90
N PRO A 136 3.05 9.30 -14.86
CA PRO A 136 3.84 10.50 -15.18
C PRO A 136 3.00 11.72 -15.56
N ARG A 137 1.74 11.54 -15.99
CA ARG A 137 0.80 12.63 -16.30
C ARG A 137 0.28 13.35 -15.05
N ARG A 138 0.38 12.73 -13.86
CA ARG A 138 0.17 13.44 -12.58
C ARG A 138 1.42 14.24 -12.25
N THR A 139 1.37 15.55 -12.33
CA THR A 139 2.51 16.43 -12.04
C THR A 139 2.61 16.77 -10.54
N ASP A 140 1.49 16.82 -9.83
CA ASP A 140 1.41 17.08 -8.39
C ASP A 140 1.48 15.76 -7.60
N LYS A 141 2.64 15.13 -7.56
CA LYS A 141 2.84 13.84 -6.88
C LYS A 141 2.62 13.95 -5.37
N LEU A 142 1.72 13.12 -4.80
CA LEU A 142 1.48 13.14 -3.35
C LEU A 142 2.73 12.75 -2.57
N PHE A 143 3.53 11.82 -3.09
CA PHE A 143 4.77 11.41 -2.43
C PHE A 143 5.82 12.54 -2.32
N ASN A 144 5.73 13.58 -3.14
CA ASN A 144 6.58 14.77 -2.99
C ASN A 144 6.14 15.67 -1.82
N GLN A 145 4.98 15.40 -1.22
CA GLN A 145 4.43 16.12 -0.06
C GLN A 145 4.57 15.32 1.25
N LEU A 146 5.30 14.20 1.25
CA LEU A 146 5.43 13.34 2.44
C LEU A 146 6.02 14.08 3.65
N GLU A 147 7.05 14.90 3.45
CA GLU A 147 7.65 15.69 4.53
C GLU A 147 6.60 16.59 5.19
N ARG A 148 5.89 17.39 4.38
CA ARG A 148 4.80 18.24 4.87
C ARG A 148 3.70 17.43 5.58
N LEU A 149 3.28 16.30 5.02
CA LEU A 149 2.24 15.46 5.63
C LEU A 149 2.69 14.90 6.99
N ILE A 150 3.93 14.41 7.07
CA ILE A 150 4.52 13.90 8.31
C ILE A 150 4.59 15.01 9.36
N ASP A 151 5.04 16.20 8.98
CA ASP A 151 5.15 17.33 9.91
C ASP A 151 3.78 17.80 10.41
N LEU A 152 2.78 17.90 9.54
CA LEU A 152 1.41 18.24 9.92
C LEU A 152 0.84 17.26 10.96
N LEU A 153 1.06 15.95 10.76
CA LEU A 153 0.56 14.93 11.68
C LEU A 153 1.37 14.87 12.98
N LYS A 154 2.70 15.02 12.93
CA LYS A 154 3.54 15.12 14.14
C LYS A 154 3.19 16.34 14.99
N ASN A 155 2.89 17.48 14.38
CA ASN A 155 2.45 18.69 15.09
C ASN A 155 1.08 18.51 15.78
N LYS A 156 0.30 17.52 15.32
CA LYS A 156 -0.94 17.05 15.97
C LYS A 156 -0.69 15.90 16.96
N ASN A 157 0.57 15.64 17.32
CA ASN A 157 1.03 14.59 18.25
C ASN A 157 0.87 13.15 17.75
N TYR A 158 0.65 12.93 16.46
CA TYR A 158 0.70 11.57 15.91
C TYR A 158 2.14 11.05 15.86
N LYS A 159 2.26 9.74 16.05
CA LYS A 159 3.50 8.99 15.85
C LYS A 159 3.31 8.05 14.67
N PHE A 160 4.33 7.97 13.83
CA PHE A 160 4.41 6.97 12.78
C PHE A 160 5.15 5.77 13.34
N VAL A 161 4.51 4.61 13.33
CA VAL A 161 5.09 3.35 13.79
C VAL A 161 5.14 2.36 12.62
N PRO A 162 6.08 1.40 12.64
CA PRO A 162 6.07 0.27 11.72
C PRO A 162 4.76 -0.54 11.80
N LEU A 163 4.40 -1.21 10.70
CA LEU A 163 3.23 -2.10 10.62
C LEU A 163 3.26 -3.29 11.60
N ASN A 164 4.40 -3.62 12.20
CA ASN A 164 4.52 -4.71 13.14
C ASN A 164 4.57 -4.23 14.61
N GLU A 165 4.24 -2.96 14.87
CA GLU A 165 4.17 -2.33 16.20
C GLU A 165 2.75 -1.80 16.52
N PHE A 166 1.71 -2.60 16.23
CA PHE A 166 0.32 -2.29 16.58
C PHE A 166 0.01 -2.49 18.06
#